data_AF-A0A968GXY3-F1
#
_entry.id   AF-A0A968GXY3-F1
#
_cell.length_a   1.000
_cell.length_b   1.000
_cell.length_c   1.000
_cell.angle_alpha   90.00
_cell.angle_beta   90.00
_cell.angle_gamma   90.00
#
_symmetry.space_group_name_H-M   'P 1'
#
loop_
_entity.id
_entity.type
_entity.pdbx_description
1 polymer ?
#
loop_
_entity_poly.entity_id
_entity_poly.type
_entity_poly.pdbx_seq_one_letter_code
_entity_poly.pdbx_strand_id
1 'polypeptide(L)'
;MSKSPAELAAERAATVRARLLHDLRTLCADAGISIRELSRASGVPNGYLARVFQGEAQPSLETYAKLGGPLGADLSARLYPNTGPEIRDRHQAGILEWLLGVLHPRWRPFSEVRVWQPSKGWIDAVLHEARATLAVATEIESELRRLEQQVRWHEEKALALPSWRDWEELGEPAISRLLIVRRTRATRAVAREFARQLALAFPAHPDDAMAALTGTTPWPGPALVWVTVDKRGVRFAPGR
;
A
#
# COMPACT_ATOMS: atom_id res chain seq x y z
N MET A 1 -25.76 17.43 -13.73
CA MET A 1 -25.25 18.33 -12.67
C MET A 1 -24.20 17.57 -11.87
N SER A 2 -23.00 18.14 -11.70
CA SER A 2 -21.95 17.51 -10.89
C SER A 2 -22.32 17.58 -9.41
N LYS A 3 -22.15 16.47 -8.66
CA LYS A 3 -22.36 16.47 -7.20
C LYS A 3 -21.37 17.44 -6.54
N SER A 4 -21.83 18.20 -5.55
CA SER A 4 -20.99 19.08 -4.76
C SER A 4 -19.97 18.29 -3.93
N PRO A 5 -18.84 18.90 -3.53
CA PRO A 5 -17.87 18.27 -2.63
C PRO A 5 -18.48 17.78 -1.31
N ALA A 6 -19.48 18.49 -0.79
CA ALA A 6 -20.19 18.13 0.43
C ALA A 6 -21.04 16.86 0.26
N GLU A 7 -21.75 16.74 -0.87
CA GLU A 7 -22.54 15.53 -1.20
C GLU A 7 -21.63 14.31 -1.39
N LEU A 8 -20.49 14.48 -2.08
CA LEU A 8 -19.49 13.41 -2.25
C LEU A 8 -18.87 12.99 -0.90
N ALA A 9 -18.62 13.93 0.00
CA ALA A 9 -18.12 13.63 1.34
C ALA A 9 -19.16 12.88 2.18
N ALA A 10 -20.44 13.29 2.12
CA ALA A 10 -21.53 12.64 2.83
C ALA A 10 -21.77 11.20 2.33
N GLU A 11 -21.73 10.99 1.01
CA GLU A 11 -21.85 9.66 0.38
C GLU A 11 -20.71 8.74 0.80
N ARG A 12 -19.45 9.22 0.74
CA ARG A 12 -18.29 8.46 1.22
C ARG A 12 -18.39 8.11 2.70
N ALA A 13 -18.82 9.06 3.53
CA ALA A 13 -19.02 8.82 4.96
C ALA A 13 -20.11 7.77 5.22
N ALA A 14 -21.19 7.78 4.43
CA ALA A 14 -22.24 6.76 4.49
C ALA A 14 -21.70 5.37 4.09
N THR A 15 -20.91 5.27 3.03
CA THR A 15 -20.28 4.00 2.61
C THR A 15 -19.35 3.44 3.69
N VAL A 16 -18.50 4.28 4.29
CA VAL A 16 -17.59 3.85 5.37
C VAL A 16 -18.39 3.36 6.59
N ARG A 17 -19.44 4.08 6.99
CA ARG A 17 -20.30 3.65 8.10
C ARG A 17 -21.03 2.34 7.82
N ALA A 18 -21.54 2.16 6.60
CA ALA A 18 -22.22 0.93 6.20
C ALA A 18 -21.25 -0.28 6.29
N ARG A 19 -20.00 -0.10 5.87
CA ARG A 19 -18.96 -1.12 6.01
C ARG A 19 -18.63 -1.43 7.47
N LEU A 20 -18.41 -0.41 8.30
CA LEU A 20 -18.16 -0.61 9.73
C LEU A 20 -19.32 -1.33 10.45
N LEU A 21 -20.56 -1.02 10.07
CA LEU A 21 -21.73 -1.72 10.61
C LEU A 21 -21.77 -3.19 10.16
N HIS A 22 -21.44 -3.46 8.89
CA HIS A 22 -21.32 -4.82 8.39
C HIS A 22 -20.24 -5.61 9.16
N ASP A 23 -19.05 -5.03 9.32
CA ASP A 23 -17.94 -5.66 10.05
C ASP A 23 -18.33 -5.96 11.50
N LEU A 24 -19.02 -5.03 12.19
CA LEU A 24 -19.54 -5.27 13.55
C LEU A 24 -20.55 -6.43 13.60
N ARG A 25 -21.45 -6.56 12.63
CA ARG A 25 -22.41 -7.68 12.59
C ARG A 25 -21.70 -9.01 12.42
N THR A 26 -20.71 -9.06 11.53
CA THR A 26 -19.90 -10.26 11.29
C THR A 26 -19.14 -10.65 12.55
N LEU A 27 -18.43 -9.70 13.19
CA LEU A 27 -17.69 -9.96 14.43
C LEU A 27 -18.59 -10.42 15.58
N CYS A 28 -19.80 -9.85 15.72
CA CYS A 28 -20.77 -10.34 16.70
C CYS A 28 -21.21 -11.78 16.43
N ALA A 29 -21.45 -12.12 15.16
CA ALA A 29 -21.85 -13.47 14.76
C ALA A 29 -20.72 -14.48 15.02
N ASP A 30 -19.49 -14.13 14.65
CA ASP A 30 -18.29 -14.96 14.86
C ASP A 30 -18.01 -15.18 16.35
N ALA A 31 -18.22 -14.16 17.17
CA ALA A 31 -18.06 -14.24 18.62
C ALA A 31 -19.27 -14.87 19.34
N GLY A 32 -20.39 -15.11 18.65
CA GLY A 32 -21.63 -15.59 19.26
C GLY A 32 -22.26 -14.61 20.27
N ILE A 33 -21.96 -13.31 20.17
CA ILE A 33 -22.36 -12.28 21.14
C ILE A 33 -23.63 -11.56 20.66
N SER A 34 -24.62 -11.45 21.54
CA SER A 34 -25.84 -10.67 21.28
C SER A 34 -25.60 -9.16 21.40
N ILE A 35 -26.47 -8.36 20.77
CA ILE A 35 -26.46 -6.88 20.90
C ILE A 35 -26.54 -6.45 22.38
N ARG A 36 -27.26 -7.19 23.23
CA ARG A 36 -27.37 -6.88 24.67
C ARG A 36 -26.05 -7.12 25.40
N GLU A 37 -25.35 -8.20 25.08
CA GLU A 37 -24.05 -8.49 25.65
C GLU A 37 -22.99 -7.52 25.18
N LEU A 38 -22.98 -7.17 23.89
CA LEU A 38 -22.09 -6.15 23.34
C LEU A 38 -22.33 -4.78 23.99
N SER A 39 -23.59 -4.40 24.18
CA SER A 39 -23.96 -3.17 24.90
C SER A 39 -23.38 -3.13 26.31
N ARG A 40 -23.54 -4.23 27.07
CA ARG A 40 -22.99 -4.35 28.43
C ARG A 40 -21.46 -4.29 28.44
N ALA A 41 -20.80 -4.97 27.51
CA ALA A 41 -19.33 -5.05 27.46
C ALA A 41 -18.66 -3.75 26.98
N SER A 42 -19.31 -3.04 26.05
CA SER A 42 -18.80 -1.78 25.49
C SER A 42 -19.19 -0.53 26.29
N GLY A 43 -20.15 -0.66 27.21
CA GLY A 43 -20.75 0.49 27.91
C GLY A 43 -21.63 1.37 27.02
N VAL A 44 -21.95 0.94 25.80
CA VAL A 44 -22.83 1.68 24.87
C VAL A 44 -24.29 1.33 25.16
N PRO A 45 -25.21 2.31 25.32
CA PRO A 45 -26.60 2.02 25.67
C PRO A 45 -27.31 1.12 24.66
N ASN A 46 -28.03 0.10 25.14
CA ASN A 46 -28.64 -0.93 24.29
C ASN A 46 -29.61 -0.35 23.24
N GLY A 47 -30.45 0.61 23.64
CA GLY A 47 -31.38 1.28 22.72
C GLY A 47 -30.66 2.10 21.63
N TYR A 48 -29.52 2.71 21.96
CA TYR A 48 -28.69 3.37 20.95
C TYR A 48 -28.08 2.34 20.00
N LEU A 49 -27.53 1.25 20.55
CA LEU A 49 -26.91 0.19 19.76
C LEU A 49 -27.91 -0.51 18.82
N ALA A 50 -29.16 -0.72 19.25
CA ALA A 50 -30.22 -1.25 18.39
C ALA A 50 -30.43 -0.36 17.14
N ARG A 51 -30.54 0.96 17.31
CA ARG A 51 -30.65 1.91 16.19
C ARG A 51 -29.41 1.92 15.30
N VAL A 52 -28.22 1.76 15.87
CA VAL A 52 -26.99 1.60 15.09
C VAL A 52 -27.08 0.36 14.20
N PHE A 53 -27.50 -0.77 14.76
CA PHE A 53 -27.69 -2.01 14.02
C PHE A 53 -28.85 -1.97 13.03
N GLN A 54 -29.76 -1.01 13.12
CA GLN A 54 -30.81 -0.75 12.13
C GLN A 54 -30.37 0.27 11.06
N GLY A 55 -29.19 0.90 11.21
CA GLY A 55 -28.70 1.96 10.32
C GLY A 55 -29.34 3.32 10.57
N GLU A 56 -30.10 3.47 11.65
CA GLU A 56 -30.86 4.68 12.00
C GLU A 56 -30.03 5.68 12.82
N ALA A 57 -28.93 5.22 13.42
CA ALA A 57 -28.00 6.06 14.17
C ALA A 57 -26.65 6.17 13.46
N GLN A 58 -25.96 7.29 13.68
CA GLN A 58 -24.61 7.55 13.15
C GLN A 58 -23.60 7.57 14.32
N PRO A 59 -22.91 6.45 14.60
CA PRO A 59 -21.90 6.41 15.65
C PRO A 59 -20.68 7.28 15.29
N SER A 60 -20.04 7.84 16.31
CA SER A 60 -18.71 8.40 16.19
C SER A 60 -17.67 7.28 16.04
N LEU A 61 -16.46 7.63 15.59
CA LEU A 61 -15.33 6.70 15.57
C LEU A 61 -15.01 6.17 16.97
N GLU A 62 -15.15 7.00 18.00
CA GLU A 62 -14.96 6.58 19.39
C GLU A 62 -15.95 5.48 19.80
N THR A 63 -17.21 5.61 19.40
CA THR A 63 -18.22 4.58 19.67
C THR A 63 -17.91 3.29 18.92
N TYR A 64 -17.49 3.37 17.65
CA TYR A 64 -17.05 2.17 16.91
C TYR A 64 -15.86 1.48 17.59
N ALA A 65 -14.88 2.25 18.09
CA ALA A 65 -13.75 1.68 18.82
C ALA A 65 -14.18 0.98 20.13
N LYS A 66 -15.10 1.58 20.89
CA LYS A 66 -15.68 0.97 22.10
C LYS A 66 -16.42 -0.34 21.82
N LEU A 67 -17.07 -0.44 20.67
CA LEU A 67 -17.76 -1.67 20.24
C LEU A 67 -16.78 -2.75 19.75
N GLY A 68 -15.66 -2.37 19.14
CA GLY A 68 -14.64 -3.32 18.66
C GLY A 68 -13.89 -4.01 19.80
N GLY A 69 -13.57 -3.29 20.88
CA GLY A 69 -12.76 -3.82 22.00
C GLY A 69 -13.26 -5.16 22.57
N PRO A 70 -14.54 -5.30 22.96
CA PRO A 70 -15.11 -6.57 23.44
C PRO A 70 -15.09 -7.71 22.41
N LEU A 71 -15.00 -7.38 21.12
CA LEU A 71 -14.96 -8.33 20.01
C LEU A 71 -13.51 -8.69 19.61
N GLY A 72 -12.51 -8.18 20.35
CA GLY A 72 -11.10 -8.38 20.03
C GLY A 72 -10.63 -7.63 18.77
N ALA A 73 -11.33 -6.56 18.39
CA ALA A 73 -11.06 -5.80 17.18
C ALA A 73 -10.66 -4.34 17.48
N ASP A 74 -9.61 -3.87 16.81
CA ASP A 74 -9.17 -2.47 16.86
C ASP A 74 -9.70 -1.68 15.66
N LEU A 75 -10.28 -0.50 15.93
CA LEU A 75 -10.67 0.43 14.86
C LEU A 75 -9.45 1.17 14.31
N SER A 76 -9.17 1.01 13.03
CA SER A 76 -8.18 1.81 12.30
C SER A 76 -8.85 2.66 11.22
N ALA A 77 -8.65 3.97 11.27
CA ALA A 77 -9.10 4.90 10.24
C ALA A 77 -7.89 5.51 9.52
N ARG A 78 -7.95 5.58 8.19
CA ARG A 78 -6.92 6.22 7.36
C ARG A 78 -7.57 7.18 6.38
N LEU A 79 -6.96 8.34 6.20
CA LEU A 79 -7.33 9.28 5.15
C LEU A 79 -6.48 8.98 3.91
N TYR A 80 -7.16 8.72 2.81
CA TYR A 80 -6.54 8.62 1.50
C TYR A 80 -6.72 9.96 0.79
N PRO A 81 -5.65 10.60 0.28
CA PRO A 81 -5.81 11.76 -0.59
C PRO A 81 -6.67 11.36 -1.79
N ASN A 82 -7.64 12.21 -2.15
CA ASN A 82 -8.46 12.01 -3.35
C ASN A 82 -8.31 13.18 -4.33
N THR A 83 -7.44 14.14 -4.01
CA THR A 83 -7.14 15.34 -4.80
C THR A 83 -5.70 15.80 -4.52
N GLY A 84 -4.91 15.97 -5.58
CA GLY A 84 -3.48 16.35 -5.57
C GLY A 84 -2.59 15.28 -6.21
N PRO A 85 -1.42 15.63 -6.78
CA PRO A 85 -0.44 14.63 -7.24
C PRO A 85 -0.06 13.74 -6.06
N GLU A 86 -0.14 12.43 -6.26
CA GLU A 86 -0.14 11.44 -5.16
C GLU A 86 1.25 11.25 -4.55
N ILE A 87 2.28 11.76 -5.20
CA ILE A 87 3.66 11.82 -4.70
C ILE A 87 3.82 12.99 -3.71
N ARG A 88 3.47 12.75 -2.44
CA ARG A 88 3.56 13.75 -1.36
C ARG A 88 4.98 14.02 -0.85
N ASP A 89 5.93 13.12 -1.10
CA ASP A 89 7.31 13.32 -0.69
C ASP A 89 8.15 13.81 -1.88
N ARG A 90 8.69 15.03 -1.77
CA ARG A 90 9.68 15.57 -2.73
C ARG A 90 10.84 14.60 -3.00
N HIS A 91 11.16 13.74 -2.03
CA HIS A 91 12.17 12.70 -2.18
C HIS A 91 11.66 11.54 -3.03
N GLN A 92 10.42 11.08 -2.85
CA GLN A 92 9.83 10.04 -3.70
C GLN A 92 9.72 10.50 -5.15
N ALA A 93 9.25 11.73 -5.39
CA ALA A 93 9.17 12.29 -6.75
C ALA A 93 10.55 12.36 -7.39
N GLY A 94 11.55 12.88 -6.66
CA GLY A 94 12.93 12.92 -7.15
C GLY A 94 13.52 11.54 -7.42
N ILE A 95 13.15 10.52 -6.64
CA ILE A 95 13.61 9.15 -6.84
C ILE A 95 12.94 8.52 -8.06
N LEU A 96 11.63 8.74 -8.26
CA LEU A 96 10.91 8.26 -9.43
C LEU A 96 11.46 8.90 -10.71
N GLU A 97 11.62 10.23 -10.73
CA GLU A 97 12.24 10.95 -11.85
C GLU A 97 13.63 10.43 -12.17
N TRP A 98 14.44 10.21 -11.13
CA TRP A 98 15.77 9.62 -11.30
C TRP A 98 15.71 8.21 -11.89
N LEU A 99 14.83 7.34 -11.38
CA LEU A 99 14.64 5.99 -11.90
C LEU A 99 14.31 6.06 -13.39
N LEU A 100 13.27 6.82 -13.76
CA LEU A 100 12.83 6.96 -15.15
C LEU A 100 13.95 7.50 -16.05
N GLY A 101 14.79 8.40 -15.55
CA GLY A 101 15.94 8.95 -16.27
C GLY A 101 17.12 8.00 -16.47
N VAL A 102 17.23 6.92 -15.67
CA VAL A 102 18.33 5.93 -15.79
C VAL A 102 17.90 4.62 -16.44
N LEU A 103 16.61 4.41 -16.70
CA LEU A 103 16.11 3.18 -17.31
C LEU A 103 16.68 2.97 -18.71
N HIS A 104 17.11 1.74 -18.98
CA HIS A 104 17.43 1.30 -20.34
C HIS A 104 16.17 1.33 -21.21
N PRO A 105 16.24 1.69 -22.51
CA PRO A 105 15.07 1.78 -23.41
C PRO A 105 14.26 0.50 -23.63
N ARG A 106 14.71 -0.64 -23.08
CA ARG A 106 13.95 -1.91 -23.11
C ARG A 106 12.77 -1.90 -22.14
N TRP A 107 12.84 -1.06 -21.12
CA TRP A 107 11.81 -0.91 -20.11
C TRP A 107 10.77 0.09 -20.60
N ARG A 108 9.49 -0.33 -20.58
CA ARG A 108 8.35 0.56 -20.73
C ARG A 108 7.81 0.89 -19.33
N PRO A 109 8.03 2.11 -18.81
CA PRO A 109 7.56 2.49 -17.49
C PRO A 109 6.11 2.96 -17.51
N PHE A 110 5.41 2.73 -16.40
CA PHE A 110 4.09 3.27 -16.10
C PHE A 110 4.11 3.79 -14.66
N SER A 111 3.77 5.06 -14.44
CA SER A 111 3.75 5.66 -13.10
C SER A 111 2.34 5.68 -12.52
N GLU A 112 2.23 5.67 -11.19
CA GLU A 112 0.95 5.77 -10.46
C GLU A 112 -0.06 4.73 -10.96
N VAL A 113 0.31 3.45 -10.90
CA VAL A 113 -0.53 2.35 -11.38
C VAL A 113 -1.55 1.99 -10.31
N ARG A 114 -2.83 2.19 -10.64
CA ARG A 114 -3.94 1.91 -9.73
C ARG A 114 -4.40 0.45 -9.81
N VAL A 115 -4.46 -0.21 -8.65
CA VAL A 115 -4.90 -1.60 -8.48
C VAL A 115 -6.07 -1.70 -7.50
N TRP A 116 -6.87 -2.76 -7.64
CA TRP A 116 -8.18 -2.90 -6.99
C TRP A 116 -8.40 -4.22 -6.26
N GLN A 117 -7.76 -5.31 -6.69
CA GLN A 117 -7.93 -6.66 -6.14
C GLN A 117 -6.59 -7.42 -6.16
N PRO A 118 -6.21 -8.19 -5.13
CA PRO A 118 -6.96 -8.45 -3.89
C PRO A 118 -6.93 -7.28 -2.89
N SER A 119 -6.05 -6.30 -3.10
CA SER A 119 -5.98 -5.08 -2.30
C SER A 119 -6.11 -3.85 -3.20
N LYS A 120 -6.75 -2.80 -2.68
CA LYS A 120 -6.85 -1.51 -3.37
C LYS A 120 -5.65 -0.65 -3.00
N GLY A 121 -4.96 -0.13 -4.02
CA GLY A 121 -3.79 0.72 -3.80
C GLY A 121 -3.25 1.35 -5.07
N TRP A 122 -2.10 1.98 -4.91
CA TRP A 122 -1.30 2.54 -5.98
C TRP A 122 0.10 1.95 -5.89
N ILE A 123 0.65 1.61 -7.05
CA ILE A 123 2.04 1.22 -7.22
C ILE A 123 2.76 2.42 -7.85
N ASP A 124 3.87 2.85 -7.26
CA ASP A 124 4.55 4.07 -7.68
C ASP A 124 5.00 3.98 -9.14
N ALA A 125 5.55 2.83 -9.53
CA ALA A 125 5.83 2.53 -10.93
C ALA A 125 5.73 1.03 -11.28
N VAL A 126 5.39 0.74 -12.52
CA VAL A 126 5.48 -0.60 -13.12
C VAL A 126 6.45 -0.52 -14.29
N LEU A 127 7.46 -1.39 -14.29
CA LEU A 127 8.44 -1.48 -15.37
C LEU A 127 8.16 -2.74 -16.18
N HIS A 128 7.75 -2.59 -17.43
CA HIS A 128 7.45 -3.71 -18.31
C HIS A 128 8.58 -3.96 -19.31
N GLU A 129 9.05 -5.19 -19.40
CA GLU A 129 9.98 -5.67 -20.43
C GLU A 129 9.28 -6.73 -21.30
N ALA A 130 8.81 -6.32 -22.48
CA ALA A 130 8.00 -7.18 -23.35
C ALA A 130 8.73 -8.45 -23.80
N ARG A 131 10.04 -8.37 -24.09
CA ARG A 131 10.82 -9.52 -24.56
C ARG A 131 11.02 -10.59 -23.49
N ALA A 132 11.10 -10.17 -22.22
CA ALA A 132 11.27 -11.08 -21.09
C ALA A 132 9.92 -11.49 -20.49
N THR A 133 8.79 -11.01 -21.03
CA THR A 133 7.45 -11.20 -20.48
C THR A 133 7.43 -10.92 -18.97
N LEU A 134 7.95 -9.75 -18.58
CA LEU A 134 8.21 -9.39 -17.18
C LEU A 134 7.64 -8.01 -16.84
N ALA A 135 6.93 -7.92 -15.72
CA ALA A 135 6.52 -6.67 -15.08
C ALA A 135 7.13 -6.56 -13.68
N VAL A 136 7.78 -5.44 -13.38
CA VAL A 136 8.38 -5.16 -12.06
C VAL A 136 7.55 -4.10 -11.34
N ALA A 137 6.82 -4.52 -10.30
CA ALA A 137 6.09 -3.64 -9.40
C ALA A 137 7.06 -2.88 -8.49
N THR A 138 7.15 -1.57 -8.65
CA THR A 138 8.13 -0.72 -7.99
C THR A 138 7.47 0.17 -6.93
N GLU A 139 7.95 0.07 -5.69
CA GLU A 139 7.57 0.95 -4.58
C GLU A 139 8.79 1.76 -4.13
N ILE A 140 8.55 3.02 -3.74
CA ILE A 140 9.58 3.98 -3.35
C ILE A 140 9.33 4.42 -1.91
N GLU A 141 10.27 4.11 -1.03
CA GLU A 141 10.15 4.38 0.40
C GLU A 141 11.25 5.34 0.89
N SER A 142 10.82 6.49 1.42
CA SER A 142 11.74 7.42 2.09
C SER A 142 12.15 6.94 3.47
N GLU A 143 11.31 6.10 4.11
CA GLU A 143 11.50 5.56 5.44
C GLU A 143 11.02 4.11 5.52
N LEU A 144 11.71 3.29 6.33
CA LEU A 144 11.31 1.91 6.62
C LEU A 144 10.63 1.88 7.99
N ARG A 145 9.30 1.98 8.00
CA ARG A 145 8.49 1.91 9.23
C ARG A 145 7.60 0.69 9.16
N ARG A 146 7.58 -0.11 10.22
CA ARG A 146 6.79 -1.37 10.27
C ARG A 146 7.13 -2.26 9.07
N LEU A 147 8.42 -2.62 8.97
CA LEU A 147 8.99 -3.29 7.80
C LEU A 147 8.17 -4.50 7.32
N GLU A 148 7.77 -5.39 8.24
CA GLU A 148 6.98 -6.59 7.89
C GLU A 148 5.67 -6.21 7.18
N GLN A 149 5.00 -5.17 7.67
CA GLN A 149 3.77 -4.65 7.06
C GLN A 149 4.05 -4.02 5.68
N GLN A 150 5.17 -3.30 5.51
CA GLN A 150 5.56 -2.75 4.21
C GLN A 150 5.86 -3.85 3.19
N VAL A 151 6.63 -4.87 3.57
CA VAL A 151 6.95 -6.02 2.71
C VAL A 151 5.68 -6.74 2.28
N ARG A 152 4.78 -7.03 3.22
CA ARG A 152 3.51 -7.68 2.93
C ARG A 152 2.63 -6.85 2.00
N TRP A 153 2.52 -5.54 2.23
CA TRP A 153 1.75 -4.66 1.35
C TRP A 153 2.34 -4.56 -0.05
N HIS A 154 3.66 -4.51 -0.17
CA HIS A 154 4.32 -4.49 -1.48
C HIS A 154 4.02 -5.77 -2.26
N GLU A 155 4.03 -6.91 -1.59
CA GLU A 155 3.62 -8.19 -2.18
C GLU A 155 2.14 -8.20 -2.58
N GLU A 156 1.24 -7.81 -1.69
CA GLU A 156 -0.20 -7.72 -1.96
C GLU A 156 -0.51 -6.78 -3.14
N LYS A 157 0.20 -5.65 -3.26
CA LYS A 157 0.06 -4.72 -4.39
C LYS A 157 0.59 -5.31 -5.68
N ALA A 158 1.75 -5.96 -5.66
CA ALA A 158 2.31 -6.62 -6.84
C ALA A 158 1.36 -7.71 -7.34
N LEU A 159 0.81 -8.53 -6.44
CA LEU A 159 -0.22 -9.52 -6.76
C LEU A 159 -1.53 -8.90 -7.26
N ALA A 160 -1.75 -7.62 -6.98
CA ALA A 160 -2.92 -6.88 -7.47
C ALA A 160 -2.73 -6.29 -8.87
N LEU A 161 -1.53 -6.36 -9.47
CA LEU A 161 -1.27 -5.84 -10.82
C LEU A 161 -2.24 -6.35 -11.89
N PRO A 162 -2.69 -7.62 -11.89
CA PRO A 162 -3.66 -8.09 -12.87
C PRO A 162 -5.00 -7.33 -12.84
N SER A 163 -5.31 -6.61 -11.75
CA SER A 163 -6.52 -5.78 -11.66
C SER A 163 -6.36 -4.37 -12.27
N TRP A 164 -5.17 -4.01 -12.73
CA TRP A 164 -4.94 -2.76 -13.44
C TRP A 164 -5.54 -2.82 -14.84
N ARG A 165 -6.26 -1.76 -15.24
CA ARG A 165 -7.01 -1.68 -16.50
C ARG A 165 -6.18 -1.97 -17.76
N ASP A 166 -4.89 -1.65 -17.77
CA ASP A 166 -4.02 -1.78 -18.95
C ASP A 166 -3.19 -3.09 -18.90
N TRP A 167 -3.49 -3.99 -17.94
CA TRP A 167 -2.73 -5.24 -17.72
C TRP A 167 -2.77 -6.20 -18.92
N GLU A 168 -3.95 -6.36 -19.53
CA GLU A 168 -4.13 -7.25 -20.68
C GLU A 168 -3.23 -6.84 -21.87
N GLU A 169 -2.98 -5.54 -22.05
CA GLU A 169 -2.09 -5.01 -23.09
C GLU A 169 -0.62 -5.41 -22.89
N LEU A 170 -0.25 -5.87 -21.68
CA LEU A 170 1.10 -6.33 -21.38
C LEU A 170 1.33 -7.80 -21.72
N GLY A 171 0.26 -8.55 -22.04
CA GLY A 171 0.36 -9.98 -22.38
C GLY A 171 0.62 -10.88 -21.16
N GLU A 172 0.03 -10.54 -20.00
CA GLU A 172 0.12 -11.30 -18.75
C GLU A 172 1.55 -11.66 -18.31
N PRO A 173 2.45 -10.66 -18.19
CA PRO A 173 3.84 -10.91 -17.85
C PRO A 173 4.00 -11.50 -16.43
N ALA A 174 5.09 -12.23 -16.21
CA ALA A 174 5.50 -12.62 -14.87
C ALA A 174 5.72 -11.37 -14.00
N ILE A 175 5.27 -11.43 -12.75
CA ILE A 175 5.35 -10.30 -11.81
C ILE A 175 6.57 -10.47 -10.91
N SER A 176 7.39 -9.43 -10.85
CA SER A 176 8.47 -9.26 -9.87
C SER A 176 8.29 -7.94 -9.11
N ARG A 177 9.16 -7.70 -8.12
CA ARG A 177 9.11 -6.55 -7.22
C ARG A 177 10.44 -5.81 -7.16
N LEU A 178 10.37 -4.50 -7.05
CA LEU A 178 11.50 -3.62 -6.76
C LEU A 178 11.10 -2.67 -5.63
N LEU A 179 11.89 -2.65 -4.56
CA LEU A 179 11.75 -1.67 -3.49
C LEU A 179 12.92 -0.69 -3.54
N ILE A 180 12.65 0.59 -3.79
CA ILE A 180 13.68 1.63 -3.78
C ILE A 180 13.61 2.37 -2.44
N VAL A 181 14.69 2.32 -1.67
CA VAL A 181 14.72 2.90 -0.32
C VAL A 181 15.73 4.03 -0.25
N ARG A 182 15.32 5.16 0.30
CA ARG A 182 16.25 6.24 0.65
C ARG A 182 17.22 5.78 1.74
N ARG A 183 18.51 5.83 1.46
CA ARG A 183 19.59 5.49 2.38
C ARG A 183 19.83 6.62 3.37
N THR A 184 19.34 6.45 4.59
CA THR A 184 19.54 7.35 5.74
C THR A 184 20.15 6.57 6.90
N ARG A 185 20.57 7.26 7.97
CA ARG A 185 21.04 6.57 9.19
C ARG A 185 19.94 5.69 9.80
N ALA A 186 18.69 6.17 9.78
CA ALA A 186 17.53 5.47 10.33
C ALA A 186 17.17 4.23 9.49
N THR A 187 17.04 4.38 8.16
CA THR A 187 16.69 3.24 7.29
C THR A 187 17.76 2.16 7.29
N ARG A 188 19.05 2.53 7.37
CA ARG A 188 20.14 1.56 7.55
C ARG A 188 20.16 0.90 8.93
N ALA A 189 19.59 1.51 9.96
CA ALA A 189 19.49 0.87 11.27
C ALA A 189 18.43 -0.23 11.22
N VAL A 190 17.24 0.11 10.71
CA VAL A 190 16.14 -0.84 10.49
C VAL A 190 16.58 -1.98 9.57
N ALA A 191 17.21 -1.70 8.43
CA ALA A 191 17.64 -2.75 7.51
C ALA A 191 18.70 -3.69 8.10
N ARG A 192 19.56 -3.20 9.02
CA ARG A 192 20.51 -4.05 9.73
C ARG A 192 19.82 -4.92 10.78
N GLU A 193 18.87 -4.36 11.51
CA GLU A 193 18.07 -5.08 12.50
C GLU A 193 17.27 -6.22 11.85
N PHE A 194 16.69 -5.98 10.68
CA PHE A 194 15.83 -6.93 9.96
C PHE A 194 16.48 -7.52 8.69
N ALA A 195 17.81 -7.61 8.66
CA ALA A 195 18.56 -8.00 7.46
C ALA A 195 18.11 -9.36 6.88
N ARG A 196 17.78 -10.33 7.73
CA ARG A 196 17.31 -11.66 7.31
C ARG A 196 15.95 -11.59 6.62
N GLN A 197 15.01 -10.81 7.17
CA GLN A 197 13.67 -10.65 6.58
C GLN A 197 13.77 -9.96 5.22
N LEU A 198 14.58 -8.90 5.12
CA LEU A 198 14.83 -8.21 3.85
C LEU A 198 15.47 -9.14 2.81
N ALA A 199 16.45 -9.96 3.21
CA ALA A 199 17.11 -10.89 2.29
C ALA A 199 16.17 -12.01 1.81
N LEU A 200 15.18 -12.41 2.61
CA LEU A 200 14.15 -13.36 2.18
C LEU A 200 13.14 -12.71 1.23
N ALA A 201 12.72 -11.47 1.51
CA ALA A 201 11.76 -10.74 0.70
C ALA A 201 12.34 -10.24 -0.64
N PHE A 202 13.61 -9.86 -0.64
CA PHE A 202 14.34 -9.28 -1.77
C PHE A 202 15.71 -9.97 -1.91
N PRO A 203 15.75 -11.19 -2.47
CA PRO A 203 16.97 -12.00 -2.52
C PRO A 203 18.03 -11.48 -3.50
N ALA A 204 17.62 -10.74 -4.54
CA ALA A 204 18.53 -10.24 -5.56
C ALA A 204 19.52 -9.21 -5.01
N HIS A 205 20.73 -9.18 -5.56
CA HIS A 205 21.72 -8.18 -5.19
C HIS A 205 21.32 -6.80 -5.76
N PRO A 206 21.47 -5.69 -4.99
CA PRO A 206 21.11 -4.35 -5.46
C PRO A 206 21.87 -3.95 -6.73
N ASP A 207 23.14 -4.32 -6.85
CA ASP A 207 23.97 -4.00 -8.01
C ASP A 207 23.51 -4.73 -9.28
N ASP A 208 23.07 -5.99 -9.16
CA ASP A 208 22.54 -6.77 -10.28
C ASP A 208 21.20 -6.18 -10.76
N ALA A 209 20.36 -5.75 -9.81
CA ALA A 209 19.12 -5.08 -10.12
C ALA A 209 19.37 -3.75 -10.85
N MET A 210 20.36 -2.97 -10.41
CA MET A 210 20.75 -1.75 -11.11
C MET A 210 21.31 -2.03 -12.51
N ALA A 211 22.18 -3.03 -12.67
CA ALA A 211 22.69 -3.44 -13.98
C ALA A 211 21.58 -3.87 -14.94
N ALA A 212 20.52 -4.51 -14.42
CA ALA A 212 19.32 -4.82 -15.19
C ALA A 212 18.48 -3.56 -15.51
N LEU A 213 18.32 -2.62 -14.58
CA LEU A 213 17.55 -1.39 -14.83
C LEU A 213 18.22 -0.51 -15.90
N THR A 214 19.54 -0.34 -15.83
CA THR A 214 20.28 0.60 -16.68
C THR A 214 20.91 -0.04 -17.92
N GLY A 215 20.82 -1.36 -18.06
CA GLY A 215 21.47 -2.11 -19.14
C GLY A 215 20.62 -3.25 -19.69
N THR A 216 21.31 -4.24 -20.27
CA THR A 216 20.71 -5.39 -20.95
C THR A 216 20.78 -6.69 -20.14
N THR A 217 21.31 -6.62 -18.91
CA THR A 217 21.41 -7.80 -18.03
C THR A 217 20.01 -8.27 -17.63
N PRO A 218 19.69 -9.58 -17.62
CA PRO A 218 18.39 -10.06 -17.18
C PRO A 218 18.02 -9.61 -15.76
N TRP A 219 16.73 -9.43 -15.50
CA TRP A 219 16.27 -9.06 -14.18
C TRP A 219 16.56 -10.17 -13.15
N PRO A 220 17.22 -9.89 -12.02
CA PRO A 220 17.72 -10.92 -11.09
C PRO A 220 16.65 -11.48 -10.12
N GLY A 221 15.41 -11.00 -10.19
CA GLY A 221 14.34 -11.33 -9.25
C GLY A 221 14.04 -10.19 -8.26
N PRO A 222 13.24 -10.42 -7.21
CA PRO A 222 12.83 -9.37 -6.30
C PRO A 222 14.03 -8.68 -5.64
N ALA A 223 14.09 -7.35 -5.76
CA ALA A 223 15.26 -6.57 -5.38
C ALA A 223 14.92 -5.38 -4.49
N LEU A 224 15.85 -5.03 -3.60
CA LEU A 224 15.85 -3.77 -2.86
C LEU A 224 17.04 -2.94 -3.33
N VAL A 225 16.79 -1.69 -3.72
CA VAL A 225 17.83 -0.77 -4.19
C VAL A 225 17.92 0.42 -3.25
N TRP A 226 19.13 0.77 -2.85
CA TRP A 226 19.39 1.95 -2.03
C TRP A 226 19.66 3.18 -2.89
N VAL A 227 19.06 4.31 -2.52
CA VAL A 227 19.33 5.60 -3.16
C VAL A 227 19.70 6.67 -2.12
N THR A 228 20.66 7.51 -2.46
CA THR A 228 20.95 8.73 -1.70
C THR A 228 20.22 9.89 -2.33
N VAL A 229 19.67 10.78 -1.50
CA VAL A 229 18.99 12.00 -1.94
C VAL A 229 19.64 13.19 -1.23
N ASP A 230 20.37 14.01 -1.99
CA ASP A 230 21.07 15.19 -1.51
C ASP A 230 20.78 16.43 -2.39
N LYS A 231 21.43 17.57 -2.11
CA LYS A 231 21.23 18.82 -2.88
C LYS A 231 21.63 18.71 -4.36
N ARG A 232 22.43 17.71 -4.72
CA ARG A 232 22.91 17.46 -6.09
C ARG A 232 22.05 16.43 -6.82
N GLY A 233 20.96 15.95 -6.22
CA GLY A 233 20.00 15.02 -6.83
C GLY A 233 19.98 13.64 -6.17
N VAL A 234 19.42 12.67 -6.90
CA VAL A 234 19.31 11.28 -6.47
C VAL A 234 20.41 10.45 -7.12
N ARG A 235 21.02 9.53 -6.37
CA ARG A 235 22.03 8.60 -6.88
C ARG A 235 21.89 7.23 -6.25
N PHE A 236 22.13 6.19 -7.04
CA PHE A 236 22.27 4.82 -6.53
C PHE A 236 23.38 4.76 -5.47
N ALA A 237 23.12 3.98 -4.42
CA ALA A 237 24.07 3.71 -3.36
C ALA A 237 24.38 2.21 -3.35
N PRO A 238 25.58 1.79 -3.77
CA PRO A 238 25.93 0.38 -3.88
C PRO A 238 25.96 -0.33 -2.51
N GLY A 239 25.80 -1.65 -2.57
CA GLY A 239 25.87 -2.58 -1.44
C GLY A 239 24.53 -2.93 -0.78
N ARG A 240 24.56 -3.91 0.14
CA ARG A 240 23.41 -4.34 0.96
C ARG A 240 23.18 -3.45 2.18
#